data_AF-A0A1U7YBP8-F1
#
_entry.id   AF-A0A1U7YBP8-F1
#
_cell.length_a   1.000
_cell.length_b   1.000
_cell.length_c   1.000
_cell.angle_alpha   90.00
_cell.angle_beta   90.00
_cell.angle_gamma   90.00
#
_symmetry.space_group_name_H-M   'P 1'
#
loop_
_entity.id
_entity.type
_entity.pdbx_description
1 polymer ?
#
loop_
_entity_poly.entity_id
_entity_poly.type
_entity_poly.pdbx_seq_one_letter_code
_entity_poly.pdbx_strand_id
1 'polypeptide(L)'
;MAHQKNTLHAISPPGNGEAKSSNKLILNIMKKKGLWTELLTEVLWAYRTMSKTSTGETPYSLVYGTDAVIPVEVGEPRLRYLHESGPTKDKSRRQDLDEVEERRDMAYIRMVVEKQQA
;
A
#
# COMPACT_ATOMS: atom_id res chain seq x y z
N MET A 1 -5.37 44.88 19.72
CA MET A 1 -5.31 43.43 20.07
C MET A 1 -5.53 42.64 18.79
N ALA A 2 -4.47 42.10 18.19
CA ALA A 2 -4.57 41.25 17.01
C ALA A 2 -4.55 39.79 17.47
N HIS A 3 -5.65 39.07 17.23
CA HIS A 3 -5.74 37.64 17.47
C HIS A 3 -4.79 36.89 16.52
N GLN A 4 -3.74 36.33 17.10
CA GLN A 4 -2.85 35.37 16.45
C GLN A 4 -3.66 34.09 16.16
N LYS A 5 -4.07 33.91 14.90
CA LYS A 5 -4.61 32.65 14.42
C LYS A 5 -3.43 31.68 14.25
N ASN A 6 -3.30 30.74 15.17
CA ASN A 6 -2.37 29.62 15.05
C ASN A 6 -2.80 28.75 13.87
N THR A 7 -2.22 29.03 12.71
CA THR A 7 -2.23 28.10 11.58
C THR A 7 -1.33 26.94 11.97
N LEU A 8 -1.92 25.80 12.32
CA LEU A 8 -1.23 24.52 12.34
C LEU A 8 -0.68 24.30 10.93
N HIS A 9 0.57 24.71 10.71
CA HIS A 9 1.30 24.41 9.50
C HIS A 9 1.44 22.89 9.47
N ALA A 10 0.58 22.22 8.70
CA ALA A 10 0.64 20.79 8.50
C ALA A 10 2.01 20.49 7.87
N ILE A 11 2.98 20.10 8.70
CA ILE A 11 4.28 19.61 8.26
C ILE A 11 4.01 18.28 7.54
N SER A 12 3.77 18.37 6.24
CA SER A 12 3.79 17.19 5.38
C SER A 12 5.25 16.80 5.16
N PRO A 13 5.65 15.55 5.40
CA PRO A 13 7.02 15.11 5.16
C PRO A 13 7.45 15.39 3.70
N PRO A 14 8.68 15.88 3.45
CA PRO A 14 9.21 16.01 2.11
C PRO A 14 9.31 14.61 1.50
N GLY A 15 8.43 14.31 0.55
CA GLY A 15 8.26 12.96 -0.03
C GLY A 15 6.79 12.57 -0.24
N ASN A 16 5.85 13.17 0.47
CA ASN A 16 4.43 12.81 0.38
C ASN A 16 3.70 13.38 -0.87
N GLY A 17 4.43 13.90 -1.87
CA GLY A 17 3.85 14.51 -3.06
C GLY A 17 3.08 13.49 -3.92
N GLU A 18 3.60 12.27 -4.02
CA GLU A 18 3.01 11.21 -4.80
C GLU A 18 1.72 10.66 -4.17
N ALA A 19 1.71 10.47 -2.84
CA ALA A 19 0.49 10.06 -2.15
C ALA A 19 -0.57 11.16 -2.22
N LYS A 20 -0.19 12.45 -2.13
CA LYS A 20 -1.11 13.58 -2.35
C LYS A 20 -1.71 13.56 -3.76
N SER A 21 -0.90 13.27 -4.79
CA SER A 21 -1.36 13.16 -6.17
C SER A 21 -2.33 11.98 -6.36
N SER A 22 -1.97 10.80 -5.84
CA SER A 22 -2.82 9.60 -5.84
C SER A 22 -4.15 9.86 -5.13
N ASN A 23 -4.12 10.47 -3.94
CA ASN A 23 -5.32 10.82 -3.19
C ASN A 23 -6.22 11.79 -3.98
N LYS A 24 -5.63 12.77 -4.66
CA LYS A 24 -6.37 13.72 -5.51
C LYS A 24 -7.03 13.05 -6.71
N LEU A 25 -6.36 12.09 -7.36
CA LEU A 25 -6.91 11.29 -8.45
C LEU A 25 -8.14 10.49 -7.97
N ILE A 26 -8.00 9.76 -6.87
CA ILE A 26 -9.06 8.95 -6.27
C ILE A 26 -10.28 9.81 -5.94
N LEU A 27 -10.06 10.94 -5.25
CA LEU A 27 -11.11 11.90 -4.92
C LEU A 27 -11.84 12.43 -6.17
N ASN A 28 -11.11 12.71 -7.25
CA ASN A 28 -11.69 13.22 -8.50
C ASN A 28 -12.54 12.16 -9.22
N ILE A 29 -12.08 10.91 -9.26
CA ILE A 29 -12.85 9.80 -9.85
C ILE A 29 -14.15 9.59 -9.08
N MET A 30 -14.10 9.67 -7.75
CA MET A 30 -15.25 9.45 -6.89
C MET A 30 -16.27 10.60 -6.94
N LYS A 31 -15.80 11.85 -6.95
CA LYS A 31 -16.68 13.04 -7.06
C LYS A 31 -17.49 13.04 -8.35
N LYS A 32 -16.90 12.58 -9.46
CA LYS A 32 -17.59 12.52 -10.76
C LYS A 32 -18.69 11.46 -10.81
N LYS A 33 -18.64 10.43 -9.96
CA LYS A 33 -19.59 9.31 -10.00
C LYS A 33 -20.70 9.38 -8.96
N GLY A 34 -20.66 10.31 -7.99
CA GLY A 34 -21.72 10.47 -6.97
C GLY A 34 -21.88 9.31 -5.97
N LEU A 35 -21.18 8.19 -6.17
CA LEU A 35 -21.28 6.95 -5.39
C LEU A 35 -20.17 6.83 -4.33
N TRP A 36 -19.83 7.95 -3.67
CA TRP A 36 -18.68 8.01 -2.74
C TRP A 36 -18.71 6.88 -1.69
N THR A 37 -19.86 6.64 -1.06
CA THR A 37 -19.97 5.67 0.03
C THR A 37 -19.86 4.22 -0.44
N GLU A 38 -20.35 3.92 -1.64
CA GLU A 38 -20.39 2.56 -2.18
C GLU A 38 -19.08 2.18 -2.89
N LEU A 39 -18.44 3.12 -3.59
CA LEU A 39 -17.23 2.86 -4.37
C LEU A 39 -15.93 3.08 -3.59
N LEU A 40 -15.96 3.76 -2.43
CA LEU A 40 -14.73 4.03 -1.68
C LEU A 40 -14.00 2.75 -1.29
N THR A 41 -14.73 1.76 -0.78
CA THR A 41 -14.16 0.47 -0.38
C THR A 41 -13.58 -0.28 -1.58
N GLU A 42 -14.35 -0.37 -2.67
CA GLU A 42 -13.94 -1.07 -3.90
C GLU A 42 -12.72 -0.43 -4.58
N VAL A 43 -12.69 0.90 -4.67
CA VAL A 43 -11.57 1.62 -5.28
C VAL A 43 -10.31 1.53 -4.41
N LEU A 44 -10.45 1.60 -3.09
CA LEU A 44 -9.32 1.39 -2.18
C LEU A 44 -8.79 -0.04 -2.26
N TRP A 45 -9.69 -1.03 -2.39
CA TRP A 45 -9.30 -2.42 -2.60
C TRP A 45 -8.51 -2.58 -3.90
N ALA A 46 -9.07 -2.16 -5.03
CA ALA A 46 -8.39 -2.20 -6.32
C ALA A 46 -7.04 -1.47 -6.31
N TYR A 47 -6.97 -0.29 -5.68
CA TYR A 47 -5.70 0.43 -5.56
C TYR A 47 -4.64 -0.35 -4.78
N ARG A 48 -5.03 -1.08 -3.72
CA ARG A 48 -4.11 -1.85 -2.88
C ARG A 48 -3.67 -3.16 -3.54
N THR A 49 -4.54 -3.80 -4.32
CA THR A 49 -4.30 -5.15 -4.85
C THR A 49 -3.91 -5.18 -6.33
N MET A 50 -4.03 -4.08 -7.08
CA MET A 50 -3.54 -4.01 -8.46
C MET A 50 -2.06 -3.64 -8.51
N SER A 51 -1.32 -4.33 -9.36
CA SER A 51 0.09 -4.02 -9.61
C SER A 51 0.23 -2.66 -10.28
N LYS A 52 1.24 -1.91 -9.86
CA LYS A 52 1.62 -0.67 -10.54
C LYS A 52 2.37 -1.03 -11.81
N THR A 53 2.04 -0.39 -12.92
CA THR A 53 2.79 -0.55 -14.18
C THR A 53 4.27 -0.21 -14.03
N SER A 54 4.58 0.73 -13.12
CA SER A 54 5.93 1.23 -12.88
C SER A 54 6.85 0.25 -12.15
N THR A 55 6.31 -0.52 -11.21
CA THR A 55 7.10 -1.42 -10.37
C THR A 55 6.82 -2.89 -10.67
N GLY A 56 5.66 -3.20 -11.25
CA GLY A 56 5.12 -4.56 -11.38
C GLY A 56 4.54 -5.11 -10.08
N GLU A 57 4.65 -4.36 -8.98
CA GLU A 57 4.30 -4.77 -7.62
C GLU A 57 2.99 -4.13 -7.16
N THR A 58 2.27 -4.79 -6.24
CA THR A 58 1.06 -4.22 -5.62
C THR A 58 1.44 -3.33 -4.42
N PRO A 59 0.71 -2.25 -4.13
CA PRO A 59 0.96 -1.48 -2.90
C PRO A 59 0.82 -2.32 -1.63
N TYR A 60 -0.03 -3.36 -1.64
CA TYR A 60 -0.16 -4.30 -0.53
C TYR A 60 1.10 -5.16 -0.35
N SER A 61 1.66 -5.72 -1.42
CA SER A 61 2.90 -6.52 -1.36
C SER A 61 4.08 -5.70 -0.87
N LEU A 62 4.16 -4.42 -1.26
CA LEU A 62 5.20 -3.52 -0.75
C LEU A 62 5.06 -3.22 0.74
N VAL A 63 3.85 -3.20 1.31
CA VAL A 63 3.67 -2.90 2.76
C VAL A 63 3.81 -4.16 3.62
N TYR A 64 3.21 -5.27 3.19
CA TYR A 64 3.10 -6.48 4.02
C TYR A 64 4.03 -7.60 3.58
N GLY A 65 4.72 -7.45 2.45
CA GLY A 65 5.68 -8.42 1.94
C GLY A 65 5.08 -9.62 1.20
N THR A 66 3.76 -9.67 1.07
CA THR A 66 3.04 -10.73 0.36
C THR A 66 1.90 -10.12 -0.43
N ASP A 67 1.49 -10.76 -1.52
CA ASP A 67 0.30 -10.36 -2.24
C ASP A 67 -0.96 -10.46 -1.37
N ALA A 68 -1.93 -9.61 -1.67
CA ALA A 68 -3.24 -9.65 -1.03
C ALA A 68 -4.00 -10.89 -1.50
N VAL A 69 -3.97 -11.95 -0.69
CA VAL A 69 -4.83 -13.13 -0.88
C VAL A 69 -6.08 -12.93 -0.05
N ILE A 70 -7.27 -13.03 -0.66
CA ILE A 70 -8.51 -13.16 0.10
C ILE A 70 -8.49 -14.55 0.74
N PRO A 71 -8.32 -14.65 2.06
CA PRO A 71 -8.30 -15.96 2.69
C PRO A 71 -9.73 -16.51 2.71
N VAL A 72 -9.88 -17.80 2.40
CA VAL A 72 -11.13 -18.58 2.54
C VAL A 72 -11.71 -18.52 3.97
N GLU A 73 -10.94 -18.05 4.93
CA GLU A 73 -11.21 -18.04 6.37
C GLU A 73 -12.22 -17.00 6.86
N VAL A 74 -12.95 -16.30 6.00
CA VAL A 74 -14.12 -15.52 6.47
C VAL A 74 -15.11 -16.45 7.20
N GLY A 75 -15.05 -17.78 6.99
CA GLY A 75 -15.75 -18.79 7.77
C GLY A 75 -14.98 -19.48 8.90
N GLU A 76 -13.65 -19.63 8.86
CA GLU A 76 -12.89 -20.51 9.76
C GLU A 76 -11.47 -19.99 10.10
N PRO A 77 -11.32 -19.12 11.13
CA PRO A 77 -10.03 -18.52 11.54
C PRO A 77 -8.97 -19.51 12.06
N ARG A 78 -9.33 -20.77 12.30
CA ARG A 78 -8.48 -21.74 13.02
C ARG A 78 -7.33 -22.31 12.17
N LEU A 79 -7.44 -22.27 10.84
CA LEU A 79 -6.47 -22.90 9.94
C LEU A 79 -5.12 -22.17 9.89
N ARG A 80 -5.09 -20.83 9.95
CA ARG A 80 -3.84 -20.05 9.99
C ARG A 80 -2.99 -20.34 11.22
N TYR A 81 -3.64 -20.35 12.39
CA TYR A 81 -2.94 -20.46 13.67
C TYR A 81 -2.23 -21.82 13.83
N LEU A 82 -2.85 -22.88 13.31
CA LEU A 82 -2.27 -24.23 13.34
C LEU A 82 -1.08 -24.38 12.39
N HIS A 83 -1.07 -23.63 11.28
CA HIS A 83 0.01 -23.68 10.31
C HIS A 83 1.26 -22.92 10.80
N GLU A 84 1.13 -21.87 11.63
CA GLU A 84 2.23 -20.98 12.01
C GLU A 84 3.18 -21.52 13.10
N SER A 85 2.81 -22.53 13.90
CA SER A 85 3.51 -22.86 15.16
C SER A 85 4.63 -23.93 15.07
N GLY A 86 5.50 -23.90 14.05
CA GLY A 86 6.57 -24.91 13.86
C GLY A 86 8.02 -24.36 13.90
N PRO A 87 8.99 -25.04 14.55
CA PRO A 87 10.37 -24.54 14.73
C PRO A 87 11.20 -24.47 13.44
N THR A 88 10.77 -25.13 12.35
CA THR A 88 11.38 -25.05 11.02
C THR A 88 11.09 -23.74 10.29
N LYS A 89 10.13 -22.93 10.77
CA LYS A 89 9.66 -21.73 10.08
C LYS A 89 10.50 -20.48 10.34
N ASP A 90 11.37 -20.43 11.36
CA ASP A 90 12.14 -19.21 11.65
C ASP A 90 13.19 -18.88 10.58
N LYS A 91 13.76 -19.90 9.90
CA LYS A 91 14.67 -19.68 8.75
C LYS A 91 13.92 -19.23 7.49
N SER A 92 12.78 -19.88 7.19
CA SER A 92 11.91 -19.48 6.08
C SER A 92 11.43 -18.04 6.27
N ARG A 93 11.01 -17.68 7.48
CA ARG A 93 10.53 -16.33 7.80
C ARG A 93 11.61 -15.25 7.67
N ARG A 94 12.89 -15.58 7.88
CA ARG A 94 14.00 -14.67 7.60
C ARG A 94 14.23 -14.51 6.10
N GLN A 95 14.20 -15.60 5.34
CA GLN A 95 14.29 -15.54 3.87
C GLN A 95 13.13 -14.77 3.26
N ASP A 96 11.90 -14.97 3.76
CA ASP A 96 10.72 -14.22 3.33
C ASP A 96 10.90 -12.72 3.60
N LEU A 97 11.51 -12.34 4.73
CA LEU A 97 11.77 -10.93 5.06
C LEU A 97 12.85 -10.32 4.15
N ASP A 98 13.93 -11.05 3.89
CA ASP A 98 15.00 -10.61 2.99
C ASP A 98 14.46 -10.41 1.56
N GLU A 99 13.65 -11.35 1.05
CA GLU A 99 13.01 -11.20 -0.27
C GLU A 99 12.06 -9.99 -0.36
N VAL A 100 11.40 -9.65 0.74
CA VAL A 100 10.49 -8.50 0.80
C VAL A 100 11.27 -7.19 0.76
N GLU A 101 12.40 -7.14 1.46
CA GLU A 101 13.32 -6.01 1.41
C GLU A 101 13.89 -5.86 -0.01
N GLU A 102 14.35 -6.94 -0.63
CA GLU A 102 14.84 -6.93 -2.02
C GLU A 102 13.76 -6.47 -3.01
N ARG A 103 12.51 -6.93 -2.86
CA ARG A 103 11.38 -6.49 -3.70
C ARG A 103 11.10 -4.99 -3.55
N ARG A 104 11.18 -4.46 -2.33
CA ARG A 104 11.03 -3.00 -2.08
C ARG A 104 12.14 -2.20 -2.74
N ASP A 105 13.38 -2.66 -2.59
CA ASP A 105 14.54 -1.99 -3.18
C ASP A 105 14.47 -2.00 -4.71
N MET A 106 14.12 -3.13 -5.32
CA MET A 106 13.93 -3.21 -6.76
C MET A 106 12.76 -2.35 -7.25
N ALA A 107 11.63 -2.33 -6.54
CA ALA A 107 10.51 -1.46 -6.87
C ALA A 107 10.90 0.01 -6.81
N TYR A 108 11.67 0.41 -5.79
CA TYR A 108 12.20 1.76 -5.67
C TYR A 108 13.13 2.11 -6.83
N ILE A 109 14.07 1.23 -7.19
CA ILE A 109 14.97 1.43 -8.34
C ILE A 109 14.17 1.61 -9.63
N ARG A 110 13.20 0.74 -9.92
CA ARG A 110 12.35 0.84 -11.13
C ARG A 110 11.58 2.17 -11.17
N MET A 111 10.97 2.56 -10.06
CA MET A 111 10.24 3.83 -9.96
C MET A 111 11.14 5.05 -10.20
N VAL A 112 12.37 5.03 -9.66
CA VAL A 112 13.34 6.12 -9.86
C VAL A 112 13.83 6.16 -11.31
N VAL A 113 14.10 5.00 -11.93
CA VAL A 113 14.54 4.90 -13.32
C VAL A 113 13.48 5.46 -14.27
N GLU A 114 12.21 5.08 -14.11
CA GLU A 114 11.12 5.61 -14.93
C GLU A 114 10.99 7.14 -14.80
N LYS A 115 11.15 7.66 -13.57
CA LYS A 115 11.10 9.10 -13.31
C LYS A 115 12.28 9.88 -13.91
N GLN A 116 13.40 9.21 -14.20
CA GLN A 116 14.56 9.80 -14.87
C GLN A 116 14.49 9.70 -16.40
N GLN A 117 13.67 8.79 -16.94
CA GLN A 117 13.44 8.59 -18.38
C GLN A 117 12.25 9.39 -18.93
N ALA A 118 11.42 9.98 -18.05
CA ALA A 118 10.29 10.87 -18.38
C ALA A 118 10.67 12.34 -18.28
#